data_AF-A0A5C7LPW7-F1
#
_entry.id   AF-A0A5C7LPW7-F1
#
_cell.length_a   1.000
_cell.length_b   1.000
_cell.length_c   1.000
_cell.angle_alpha   90.00
_cell.angle_beta   90.00
_cell.angle_gamma   90.00
#
_symmetry.space_group_name_H-M   'P 1'
#
loop_
_entity.id
_entity.type
_entity.pdbx_description
1 polymer ?
#
loop_
_entity_poly.entity_id
_entity_poly.type
_entity_poly.pdbx_seq_one_letter_code
_entity_poly.pdbx_strand_id
1 'polypeptide(L)'
;MKHPAHHFIKYLMVKDENIKTPEILKNLEDWGFLTPETVYLDFLKQELKDEPPGFDYTNRAHRPSMNFLRKHGIFEFFHPTDGVRQAWKILSDPLIRLNVEQALLARLDRKAIALRLNKKHGWHLSAEGMGAFHDMFWNVDLLTWDEWGRFLYGRSGMYERYMSMLQATPELAMFHLQLQQAIDSKTMIQRTQEIAYFTIEEVSRKPGTGPDKVKAIGVLGKTIVDCHEALSTSDMALKDILKNFERFRMEHPQIPPPDIKMLAPGGNFTGSGVEEKQTEK
;
A
#
# COMPACT_ATOMS: atom_id res chain seq x y z
N MET A 1 -14.50 21.57 -8.09
CA MET A 1 -13.81 20.68 -7.12
C MET A 1 -12.30 20.72 -7.37
N LYS A 2 -11.43 20.57 -6.35
CA LYS A 2 -9.97 20.40 -6.57
C LYS A 2 -9.70 19.07 -7.31
N HIS A 3 -8.48 18.87 -7.81
CA HIS A 3 -8.10 17.65 -8.54
C HIS A 3 -6.78 17.06 -8.00
N PRO A 4 -6.64 15.72 -7.85
CA PRO A 4 -5.41 15.11 -7.31
C PRO A 4 -4.15 15.37 -8.13
N ALA A 5 -4.30 15.49 -9.45
CA ALA A 5 -3.22 15.82 -10.39
C ALA A 5 -3.03 17.35 -10.55
N HIS A 6 -3.30 18.14 -9.51
CA HIS A 6 -3.27 19.61 -9.55
C HIS A 6 -1.97 20.19 -10.15
N HIS A 7 -0.82 19.72 -9.67
CA HIS A 7 0.47 20.22 -10.16
C HIS A 7 0.75 19.76 -11.60
N PHE A 8 0.33 18.56 -11.99
CA PHE A 8 0.42 18.13 -13.38
C PHE A 8 -0.42 19.00 -14.33
N ILE A 9 -1.63 19.38 -13.93
CA ILE A 9 -2.47 20.29 -14.73
C ILE A 9 -1.80 21.66 -14.89
N LYS A 10 -1.25 22.22 -13.80
CA LYS A 10 -0.48 23.48 -13.87
C LYS A 10 0.73 23.35 -14.78
N TYR A 11 1.46 22.23 -14.71
CA TYR A 11 2.58 21.97 -15.61
C TYR A 11 2.15 21.97 -17.08
N LEU A 12 1.03 21.33 -17.43
CA LEU A 12 0.52 21.33 -18.81
C LEU A 12 0.22 22.76 -19.29
N MET A 13 -0.38 23.59 -18.44
CA MET A 13 -0.70 25.00 -18.75
C MET A 13 0.56 25.87 -18.94
N VAL A 14 1.60 25.66 -18.14
CA VAL A 14 2.84 26.46 -18.22
C VAL A 14 3.77 25.97 -19.33
N LYS A 15 3.74 24.68 -19.65
CA LYS A 15 4.58 24.10 -20.71
C LYS A 15 4.21 24.65 -22.10
N ASP A 16 2.92 24.90 -22.32
CA ASP A 16 2.39 25.43 -23.56
C ASP A 16 1.38 26.55 -23.25
N GLU A 17 1.84 27.79 -23.38
CA GLU A 17 1.05 29.01 -23.09
C GLU A 17 -0.26 29.06 -23.89
N ASN A 18 -0.31 28.40 -25.06
CA ASN A 18 -1.46 28.42 -25.95
C ASN A 18 -2.32 27.15 -25.85
N ILE A 19 -2.03 26.25 -24.89
CA ILE A 19 -2.75 24.99 -24.77
C ILE A 19 -4.24 25.24 -24.54
N LYS A 20 -5.05 24.61 -25.39
CA LYS A 20 -6.51 24.77 -25.30
C LYS A 20 -7.06 23.83 -24.25
N THR A 21 -8.17 24.22 -23.61
CA THR A 21 -8.86 23.38 -22.62
C THR A 21 -9.11 21.94 -23.10
N PRO A 22 -9.60 21.69 -24.33
CA PRO A 22 -9.77 20.32 -24.83
C PRO A 22 -8.48 19.50 -24.89
N GLU A 23 -7.34 20.13 -25.14
CA GLU A 23 -6.03 19.45 -25.19
C GLU A 23 -5.55 19.07 -23.80
N ILE A 24 -5.77 19.93 -22.79
CA ILE A 24 -5.51 19.59 -21.39
C ILE A 24 -6.35 18.38 -20.98
N LEU A 25 -7.66 18.40 -21.29
CA LEU A 25 -8.57 17.32 -20.95
C LEU A 25 -8.18 16.01 -21.61
N LYS A 26 -7.82 16.04 -22.90
CA LYS A 26 -7.32 14.87 -23.62
C LYS A 26 -6.05 14.32 -22.99
N ASN A 27 -5.08 15.17 -22.63
CA ASN A 27 -3.87 14.70 -21.95
C ASN A 27 -4.20 14.01 -20.61
N LEU A 28 -5.13 14.55 -19.83
CA LEU A 28 -5.55 13.93 -18.57
C LEU A 28 -6.21 12.57 -18.80
N GLU A 29 -7.09 12.47 -19.80
CA GLU A 29 -7.77 11.23 -20.18
C GLU A 29 -6.77 10.17 -20.69
N ASP A 30 -5.81 10.56 -21.54
CA ASP A 30 -4.75 9.68 -22.05
C ASP A 30 -3.92 9.08 -20.89
N TRP A 31 -3.70 9.86 -19.83
CA TRP A 31 -3.08 9.41 -18.59
C TRP A 31 -4.08 8.86 -17.56
N GLY A 32 -5.32 8.55 -17.93
CA GLY A 32 -6.32 7.89 -17.06
C GLY A 32 -6.73 8.71 -15.83
N PHE A 33 -6.60 10.03 -15.87
CA PHE A 33 -7.16 10.95 -14.88
C PHE A 33 -8.60 11.32 -15.25
N LEU A 34 -9.37 11.71 -14.24
CA LEU A 34 -10.70 12.26 -14.49
C LEU A 34 -10.63 13.67 -15.05
N THR A 35 -11.63 13.99 -15.85
CA THR A 35 -11.84 15.33 -16.35
C THR A 35 -12.22 16.27 -15.20
N PRO A 36 -11.41 17.30 -14.90
CA PRO A 36 -11.80 18.33 -13.95
C PRO A 36 -12.92 19.22 -14.51
N GLU A 37 -13.65 19.88 -13.61
CA GLU A 37 -14.62 20.91 -13.98
C GLU A 37 -13.92 22.08 -14.71
N THR A 38 -14.57 22.64 -15.72
CA THR A 38 -14.02 23.78 -16.50
C THR A 38 -13.72 24.99 -15.61
N VAL A 39 -14.59 25.28 -14.64
CA VAL A 39 -14.41 26.36 -13.65
C VAL A 39 -13.10 26.20 -12.87
N TYR A 40 -12.69 24.96 -12.56
CA TYR A 40 -11.43 24.71 -11.89
C TYR A 40 -10.23 25.00 -12.80
N LEU A 41 -10.32 24.67 -14.08
CA LEU A 41 -9.26 24.99 -15.04
C LEU A 41 -9.11 26.49 -15.24
N ASP A 42 -10.21 27.23 -15.28
CA ASP A 42 -10.18 28.70 -15.38
C ASP A 42 -9.57 29.34 -14.12
N PHE A 43 -9.88 28.80 -12.94
CA PHE A 43 -9.23 29.19 -11.69
C PHE A 43 -7.71 28.97 -11.75
N LEU A 44 -7.23 27.82 -12.25
CA LEU A 44 -5.80 27.55 -12.38
C LEU A 44 -5.12 28.49 -13.38
N LYS A 45 -5.76 28.79 -14.51
CA LYS A 45 -5.25 29.77 -15.48
C LYS A 45 -5.12 31.15 -14.85
N GLN A 46 -6.10 31.56 -14.04
CA GLN A 46 -6.02 32.83 -13.32
C GLN A 46 -4.89 32.83 -12.28
N GLU A 47 -4.69 31.72 -11.56
CA GLU A 47 -3.60 31.57 -10.59
C GLU A 47 -2.21 31.66 -11.24
N LEU A 48 -2.09 31.19 -12.49
CA LEU A 48 -0.86 31.19 -13.26
C LEU A 48 -0.63 32.48 -14.06
N LYS A 49 -1.59 33.43 -14.07
CA LYS A 49 -1.52 34.66 -14.88
C LYS A 49 -0.36 35.58 -14.51
N ASP A 50 0.12 35.51 -13.27
CA ASP A 50 1.20 36.35 -12.75
C ASP A 50 2.59 35.82 -13.13
N GLU A 51 2.79 35.47 -14.40
CA GLU A 51 4.08 35.05 -14.90
C GLU A 51 5.09 36.21 -14.83
N PRO A 52 6.35 35.95 -14.41
CA PRO A 52 7.35 37.00 -14.33
C PRO A 52 7.73 37.52 -15.74
N PRO A 53 8.10 38.80 -15.88
CA PRO A 53 8.57 39.32 -17.16
C PRO A 53 9.75 38.50 -17.72
N GLY A 54 9.68 38.14 -19.00
CA GLY A 54 10.69 37.30 -19.64
C GLY A 54 10.72 35.88 -19.09
N PHE A 55 9.57 35.32 -18.73
CA PHE A 55 9.46 33.97 -18.21
C PHE A 55 10.14 32.95 -19.13
N ASP A 56 11.12 32.24 -18.58
CA ASP A 56 11.85 31.17 -19.25
C ASP A 56 12.04 30.01 -18.27
N TYR A 57 11.27 28.94 -18.47
CA TYR A 57 11.34 27.72 -17.65
C TYR A 57 12.57 26.86 -17.96
N THR A 58 13.28 27.13 -19.07
CA THR A 58 14.49 26.37 -19.45
C THR A 58 15.74 26.96 -18.79
N ASN A 59 15.77 28.28 -18.56
CA ASN A 59 16.91 28.97 -17.99
C ASN A 59 16.94 28.94 -16.45
N ARG A 60 17.70 27.98 -15.89
CA ARG A 60 17.91 27.84 -14.44
C ARG A 60 18.51 29.06 -13.74
N ALA A 61 19.20 29.93 -14.46
CA ALA A 61 19.77 31.16 -13.90
C ALA A 61 18.72 32.26 -13.73
N HIS A 62 17.58 32.19 -14.44
CA HIS A 62 16.50 33.15 -14.32
C HIS A 62 15.70 32.93 -13.02
N ARG A 63 16.20 33.54 -11.93
CA ARG A 63 15.63 33.39 -10.58
C ARG A 63 14.11 33.66 -10.50
N PRO A 64 13.55 34.68 -11.18
CA PRO A 64 12.10 34.91 -11.17
C PRO A 64 11.30 33.70 -11.68
N SER A 65 11.68 33.12 -12.83
CA SER A 65 11.03 31.91 -13.36
C SER A 65 11.15 30.73 -12.41
N MET A 66 12.35 30.51 -11.84
CA MET A 66 12.56 29.40 -10.91
C MET A 66 11.74 29.55 -9.62
N ASN A 67 11.58 30.78 -9.12
CA ASN A 67 10.75 31.06 -7.95
C ASN A 67 9.26 30.90 -8.26
N PHE A 68 8.81 31.36 -9.43
CA PHE A 68 7.44 31.12 -9.91
C PHE A 68 7.13 29.63 -9.99
N LEU A 69 7.99 28.85 -10.65
CA LEU A 69 7.81 27.40 -10.78
C LEU A 69 7.78 26.68 -9.42
N ARG A 70 8.62 27.09 -8.45
CA ARG A 70 8.62 26.52 -7.09
C ARG A 70 7.37 26.91 -6.31
N LYS A 71 6.95 28.17 -6.39
CA LYS A 71 5.73 28.69 -5.74
C LYS A 71 4.50 27.88 -6.16
N HIS A 72 4.40 27.53 -7.44
CA HIS A 72 3.28 26.75 -7.97
C HIS A 72 3.50 25.23 -7.93
N GLY A 73 4.60 24.74 -7.34
CA GLY A 73 4.85 23.31 -7.16
C GLY A 73 5.18 22.54 -8.46
N ILE A 74 5.60 23.24 -9.52
CA ILE A 74 5.81 22.65 -10.86
C ILE A 74 7.27 22.67 -11.32
N PHE A 75 8.20 23.20 -10.53
CA PHE A 75 9.64 23.26 -10.84
C PHE A 75 10.22 21.91 -11.26
N GLU A 76 9.88 20.85 -10.55
CA GLU A 76 10.46 19.53 -10.76
C GLU A 76 10.00 18.86 -12.06
N PHE A 77 8.88 19.30 -12.66
CA PHE A 77 8.50 18.83 -14.00
C PHE A 77 9.48 19.31 -15.08
N PHE A 78 10.02 20.52 -14.95
CA PHE A 78 10.98 21.09 -15.91
C PHE A 78 12.42 20.71 -15.57
N HIS A 79 12.70 20.41 -14.31
CA HIS A 79 14.03 20.04 -13.81
C HIS A 79 13.97 18.74 -13.00
N PRO A 80 13.76 17.60 -13.67
CA PRO A 80 13.46 16.34 -13.02
C PRO A 80 14.68 15.80 -12.25
N THR A 81 14.43 15.45 -11.00
CA THR A 81 15.30 14.61 -10.16
C THR A 81 15.11 13.14 -10.50
N ASP A 82 15.91 12.24 -9.91
CA ASP A 82 15.73 10.81 -10.11
C ASP A 82 14.40 10.29 -9.53
N GLY A 83 13.94 10.87 -8.41
CA GLY A 83 12.61 10.62 -7.87
C GLY A 83 11.51 10.98 -8.88
N VAL A 84 11.61 12.14 -9.53
CA VAL A 84 10.65 12.58 -10.56
C VAL A 84 10.66 11.64 -11.77
N ARG A 85 11.85 11.23 -12.23
CA ARG A 85 11.95 10.25 -13.33
C ARG A 85 11.27 8.93 -12.96
N GLN A 86 11.39 8.50 -11.71
CA GLN A 86 10.68 7.32 -11.22
C GLN A 86 9.17 7.57 -11.12
N ALA A 87 8.73 8.76 -10.71
CA ALA A 87 7.31 9.12 -10.69
C ALA A 87 6.66 9.02 -12.08
N TRP A 88 7.36 9.46 -13.12
CA TRP A 88 6.93 9.26 -14.50
C TRP A 88 6.84 7.78 -14.89
N LYS A 89 7.81 6.96 -14.46
CA LYS A 89 7.75 5.50 -14.65
C LYS A 89 6.54 4.88 -13.95
N ILE A 90 6.27 5.29 -12.71
CA ILE A 90 5.08 4.87 -11.95
C ILE A 90 3.82 5.25 -12.73
N LEU A 91 3.72 6.48 -13.23
CA LEU A 91 2.56 6.94 -14.01
C LEU A 91 2.33 6.10 -15.28
N SER A 92 3.41 5.73 -15.97
CA SER A 92 3.37 5.00 -17.24
C SER A 92 3.05 3.51 -17.13
N ASP A 93 3.30 2.89 -15.97
CA ASP A 93 3.02 1.46 -15.74
C ASP A 93 1.71 1.32 -14.95
N PRO A 94 0.61 0.84 -15.55
CA PRO A 94 -0.69 0.75 -14.87
C PRO A 94 -0.68 -0.14 -13.63
N LEU A 95 0.13 -1.20 -13.61
CA LEU A 95 0.18 -2.13 -12.48
C LEU A 95 0.92 -1.51 -11.30
N ILE A 96 2.05 -0.86 -11.55
CA ILE A 96 2.80 -0.12 -10.53
C ILE A 96 1.93 1.03 -10.02
N ARG A 97 1.38 1.83 -10.93
CA ARG A 97 0.50 2.96 -10.62
C ARG A 97 -0.62 2.57 -9.69
N LEU A 98 -1.36 1.52 -10.03
CA LEU A 98 -2.51 1.07 -9.24
C LEU A 98 -2.14 0.76 -7.78
N ASN A 99 -1.02 0.06 -7.56
CA ASN A 99 -0.57 -0.29 -6.21
C ASN A 99 -0.04 0.93 -5.45
N VAL A 100 0.69 1.82 -6.14
CA VAL A 100 1.22 3.05 -5.54
C VAL A 100 0.09 4.01 -5.18
N GLU A 101 -0.89 4.23 -6.07
CA GLU A 101 -2.06 5.08 -5.80
C GLU A 101 -2.84 4.59 -4.58
N GLN A 102 -3.07 3.27 -4.47
CA GLN A 102 -3.75 2.67 -3.32
C GLN A 102 -2.95 2.81 -2.03
N ALA A 103 -1.65 2.58 -2.07
CA ALA A 103 -0.79 2.71 -0.89
C ALA A 103 -0.70 4.16 -0.40
N LEU A 104 -0.63 5.12 -1.32
CA LEU A 104 -0.65 6.55 -1.00
C LEU A 104 -1.99 6.98 -0.43
N LEU A 105 -3.10 6.49 -0.98
CA LEU A 105 -4.45 6.80 -0.50
C LEU A 105 -4.66 6.32 0.94
N ALA A 106 -4.10 5.16 1.29
CA ALA A 106 -4.07 4.63 2.65
C ALA A 106 -3.04 5.29 3.58
N ARG A 107 -2.34 6.35 3.11
CA ARG A 107 -1.36 7.14 3.88
C ARG A 107 -0.25 6.28 4.52
N LEU A 108 0.15 5.21 3.83
CA LEU A 108 1.17 4.30 4.31
C LEU A 108 2.56 4.93 4.23
N ASP A 109 3.46 4.52 5.13
CA ASP A 109 4.85 4.96 5.08
C ASP A 109 5.51 4.55 3.74
N ARG A 110 5.96 5.56 2.99
CA ARG A 110 6.45 5.38 1.61
C ARG A 110 7.70 4.51 1.56
N LYS A 111 8.58 4.63 2.55
CA LYS A 111 9.82 3.83 2.62
C LYS A 111 9.51 2.36 2.87
N ALA A 112 8.64 2.07 3.84
CA ALA A 112 8.21 0.71 4.15
C ALA A 112 7.46 0.07 2.97
N ILE A 113 6.58 0.82 2.31
CA ILE A 113 5.83 0.32 1.15
C ILE A 113 6.71 0.05 -0.04
N ALA A 114 7.61 0.97 -0.40
CA ALA A 114 8.53 0.78 -1.51
C ALA A 114 9.31 -0.53 -1.33
N LEU A 115 9.85 -0.78 -0.12
CA LEU A 115 10.57 -2.01 0.20
C LEU A 115 9.69 -3.27 0.01
N ARG A 116 8.45 -3.25 0.50
CA ARG A 116 7.53 -4.40 0.41
C ARG A 116 7.07 -4.67 -1.02
N LEU A 117 6.72 -3.63 -1.78
CA LEU A 117 6.34 -3.74 -3.19
C LEU A 117 7.51 -4.27 -4.03
N ASN A 118 8.72 -3.74 -3.80
CA ASN A 118 9.93 -4.23 -4.47
C ASN A 118 10.19 -5.70 -4.17
N LYS A 119 10.10 -6.12 -2.90
CA LYS A 119 10.28 -7.52 -2.50
C LYS A 119 9.23 -8.43 -3.15
N LYS A 120 7.98 -8.00 -3.23
CA LYS A 120 6.87 -8.81 -3.74
C LYS A 120 6.89 -8.94 -5.26
N HIS A 121 7.14 -7.85 -5.96
CA HIS A 121 6.96 -7.76 -7.41
C HIS A 121 8.28 -7.67 -8.20
N GLY A 122 9.43 -7.59 -7.53
CA GLY A 122 10.73 -7.40 -8.19
C GLY A 122 10.93 -5.99 -8.77
N TRP A 123 10.16 -5.00 -8.29
CA TRP A 123 10.27 -3.62 -8.73
C TRP A 123 11.42 -2.88 -8.06
N HIS A 124 11.71 -1.69 -8.57
CA HIS A 124 12.76 -0.80 -8.08
C HIS A 124 12.18 0.58 -7.74
N LEU A 125 11.21 0.61 -6.82
CA LEU A 125 10.59 1.82 -6.29
C LEU A 125 11.43 2.41 -5.15
N SER A 126 11.48 3.73 -5.07
CA SER A 126 12.10 4.48 -3.97
C SER A 126 11.05 5.32 -3.25
N ALA A 127 11.32 5.65 -1.98
CA ALA A 127 10.44 6.54 -1.22
C ALA A 127 10.34 7.93 -1.87
N GLU A 128 11.44 8.42 -2.45
CA GLU A 128 11.49 9.68 -3.18
C GLU A 128 10.63 9.67 -4.44
N GLY A 129 10.66 8.60 -5.24
CA GLY A 129 9.81 8.54 -6.44
C GLY A 129 8.34 8.34 -6.13
N MET A 130 8.01 7.60 -5.06
CA MET A 130 6.63 7.57 -4.53
C MET A 130 6.19 8.95 -4.02
N GLY A 131 7.08 9.70 -3.37
CA GLY A 131 6.83 11.07 -2.92
C GLY A 131 6.59 12.03 -4.08
N ALA A 132 7.47 12.01 -5.08
CA ALA A 132 7.29 12.79 -6.30
C ALA A 132 6.00 12.41 -7.04
N PHE A 133 5.66 11.12 -7.10
CA PHE A 133 4.39 10.69 -7.71
C PHE A 133 3.17 11.22 -6.95
N HIS A 134 3.20 11.16 -5.61
CA HIS A 134 2.19 11.79 -4.76
C HIS A 134 2.06 13.28 -5.07
N ASP A 135 3.15 14.04 -5.01
CA ASP A 135 3.09 15.48 -5.11
C ASP A 135 2.69 15.93 -6.53
N MET A 136 3.16 15.25 -7.57
CA MET A 136 2.99 15.65 -8.96
C MET A 136 1.65 15.18 -9.56
N PHE A 137 1.25 13.94 -9.28
CA PHE A 137 0.18 13.26 -10.02
C PHE A 137 -0.98 12.78 -9.14
N TRP A 138 -0.72 12.48 -7.86
CA TRP A 138 -1.69 11.82 -6.98
C TRP A 138 -1.65 12.36 -5.55
N ASN A 139 -1.94 13.66 -5.41
CA ASN A 139 -1.82 14.32 -4.12
C ASN A 139 -3.05 14.00 -3.25
N VAL A 140 -2.83 13.19 -2.21
CA VAL A 140 -3.90 12.67 -1.35
C VAL A 140 -4.42 13.68 -0.33
N ASP A 141 -3.70 14.78 -0.14
CA ASP A 141 -4.03 15.83 0.83
C ASP A 141 -4.84 16.99 0.24
N LEU A 142 -5.05 17.02 -1.09
CA LEU A 142 -5.79 18.11 -1.74
C LEU A 142 -7.30 18.01 -1.60
N LEU A 143 -7.83 16.79 -1.47
CA LEU A 143 -9.25 16.51 -1.39
C LEU A 143 -9.61 16.08 0.03
N THR A 144 -10.75 16.57 0.48
CA THR A 144 -11.43 16.03 1.67
C THR A 144 -11.91 14.61 1.40
N TRP A 145 -12.29 13.91 2.48
CA TRP A 145 -12.79 12.54 2.39
C TRP A 145 -14.02 12.41 1.47
N ASP A 146 -15.00 13.32 1.57
CA ASP A 146 -16.19 13.33 0.72
C ASP A 146 -15.87 13.62 -0.75
N GLU A 147 -14.93 14.54 -0.99
CA GLU A 147 -14.47 14.87 -2.35
C GLU A 147 -13.73 13.69 -3.00
N TRP A 148 -12.93 12.95 -2.22
CA TRP A 148 -12.33 11.70 -2.68
C TRP A 148 -13.40 10.66 -3.06
N GLY A 149 -14.46 10.51 -2.26
CA GLY A 149 -15.58 9.63 -2.60
C GLY A 149 -16.23 9.98 -3.94
N ARG A 150 -16.56 11.26 -4.15
CA ARG A 150 -17.14 11.73 -5.42
C ARG A 150 -16.17 11.56 -6.60
N PHE A 151 -14.90 11.88 -6.39
CA PHE A 151 -13.86 11.72 -7.41
C PHE A 151 -13.70 10.24 -7.82
N LEU A 152 -13.58 9.33 -6.86
CA LEU A 152 -13.37 7.90 -7.14
C LEU A 152 -14.59 7.25 -7.79
N TYR A 153 -15.80 7.70 -7.44
CA TYR A 153 -17.05 7.21 -8.04
C TYR A 153 -17.07 7.45 -9.56
N GLY A 154 -16.59 8.61 -10.02
CA GLY A 154 -16.49 8.91 -11.45
C GLY A 154 -15.38 8.15 -12.17
N ARG A 155 -14.33 7.70 -11.47
CA ARG A 155 -13.09 7.20 -12.09
C ARG A 155 -13.09 5.71 -12.42
N SER A 156 -13.82 4.87 -11.68
CA SER A 156 -13.60 3.43 -11.84
C SER A 156 -14.73 2.50 -11.39
N GLY A 157 -14.78 1.31 -12.00
CA GLY A 157 -15.42 0.12 -11.41
C GLY A 157 -14.64 -0.46 -10.21
N MET A 158 -13.54 0.17 -9.79
CA MET A 158 -12.77 -0.15 -8.59
C MET A 158 -13.03 0.84 -7.45
N TYR A 159 -14.14 1.59 -7.51
CA TYR A 159 -14.57 2.53 -6.48
C TYR A 159 -14.45 1.93 -5.07
N GLU A 160 -15.05 0.74 -4.88
CA GLU A 160 -15.02 0.02 -3.60
C GLU A 160 -13.60 -0.25 -3.10
N ARG A 161 -12.69 -0.61 -4.02
CA ARG A 161 -11.30 -0.91 -3.68
C ARG A 161 -10.52 0.34 -3.26
N TYR A 162 -10.72 1.48 -3.92
CA TYR A 162 -10.06 2.71 -3.49
C TYR A 162 -10.69 3.27 -2.21
N MET A 163 -12.02 3.19 -2.07
CA MET A 163 -12.70 3.61 -0.85
C MET A 163 -12.29 2.78 0.37
N SER A 164 -12.14 1.47 0.21
CA SER A 164 -11.63 0.62 1.29
C SER A 164 -10.22 1.03 1.72
N MET A 165 -9.36 1.43 0.76
CA MET A 165 -8.01 1.91 1.08
C MET A 165 -8.02 3.27 1.80
N LEU A 166 -8.93 4.18 1.44
CA LEU A 166 -9.06 5.48 2.09
C LEU A 166 -9.49 5.36 3.56
N GLN A 167 -10.29 4.34 3.89
CA GLN A 167 -10.79 4.08 5.25
C GLN A 167 -9.93 3.09 6.04
N ALA A 168 -9.04 2.35 5.38
CA ALA A 168 -8.27 1.29 6.01
C ALA A 168 -7.24 1.83 7.00
N THR A 169 -7.05 1.11 8.11
CA THR A 169 -5.85 1.28 8.93
C THR A 169 -4.62 0.78 8.17
N PRO A 170 -3.41 1.19 8.58
CA PRO A 170 -2.20 0.77 7.88
C PRO A 170 -2.06 -0.75 7.71
N GLU A 171 -2.45 -1.54 8.71
CA GLU A 171 -2.39 -3.00 8.70
C GLU A 171 -3.38 -3.60 7.70
N LEU A 172 -4.62 -3.09 7.70
CA LEU A 172 -5.67 -3.55 6.80
C LEU A 172 -5.35 -3.18 5.35
N ALA A 173 -4.79 -1.98 5.12
CA ALA A 173 -4.33 -1.54 3.82
C ALA A 173 -3.18 -2.44 3.29
N MET A 174 -2.22 -2.80 4.15
CA MET A 174 -1.15 -3.74 3.82
C MET A 174 -1.71 -5.12 3.44
N PHE A 175 -2.77 -5.57 4.11
CA PHE A 175 -3.45 -6.81 3.78
C PHE A 175 -4.21 -6.74 2.45
N HIS A 176 -4.94 -5.66 2.18
CA HIS A 176 -5.62 -5.44 0.90
C HIS A 176 -4.63 -5.38 -0.28
N LEU A 177 -3.46 -4.79 -0.08
CA LEU A 177 -2.36 -4.81 -1.04
C LEU A 177 -1.63 -6.15 -1.09
N GLN A 178 -2.01 -7.11 -0.24
CA GLN A 178 -1.39 -8.42 -0.07
C GLN A 178 0.13 -8.30 0.15
N LEU A 179 0.55 -7.28 0.92
CA LEU A 179 1.93 -7.06 1.38
C LEU A 179 2.16 -7.63 2.77
N GLN A 180 1.09 -8.05 3.44
CA GLN A 180 1.10 -8.76 4.70
C GLN A 180 0.00 -9.81 4.68
N GLN A 181 0.37 -11.08 4.95
CA GLN A 181 -0.58 -12.20 4.92
C GLN A 181 -1.29 -12.42 6.25
N ALA A 182 -0.68 -11.99 7.36
CA ALA A 182 -1.25 -12.12 8.70
C ALA A 182 -1.59 -10.72 9.23
N ILE A 183 -2.89 -10.43 9.32
CA ILE A 183 -3.36 -9.51 10.34
C ILE A 183 -3.54 -10.34 11.61
N ASP A 184 -3.19 -9.79 12.78
CA ASP A 184 -3.57 -10.41 14.05
C ASP A 184 -5.10 -10.49 14.09
N SER A 185 -5.61 -11.69 13.78
CA SER A 185 -7.04 -11.97 13.61
C SER A 185 -7.81 -11.66 14.89
N LYS A 186 -7.14 -11.76 16.04
CA LYS A 186 -7.72 -11.46 17.34
C LYS A 186 -8.03 -9.97 17.48
N THR A 187 -7.10 -9.08 17.11
CA THR A 187 -7.30 -7.63 17.19
C THR A 187 -8.34 -7.14 16.19
N MET A 188 -8.35 -7.70 14.97
CA MET A 188 -9.37 -7.39 13.96
C MET A 188 -10.78 -7.76 14.41
N ILE A 189 -10.94 -8.94 15.02
CA ILE A 189 -12.24 -9.40 15.49
C ILE A 189 -12.72 -8.59 16.68
N GLN A 190 -11.84 -8.28 17.64
CA GLN A 190 -12.19 -7.39 18.74
C GLN A 190 -12.67 -6.02 18.23
N ARG A 191 -11.99 -5.44 17.25
CA ARG A 191 -12.41 -4.17 16.67
C ARG A 191 -13.72 -4.28 15.87
N THR A 192 -13.94 -5.40 15.20
CA THR A 192 -15.21 -5.67 14.50
C THR A 192 -16.35 -5.84 15.50
N GLN A 193 -16.11 -6.50 16.64
CA GLN A 193 -17.05 -6.59 17.76
C GLN A 193 -17.41 -5.22 18.31
N GLU A 194 -16.42 -4.34 18.54
CA GLU A 194 -16.64 -2.98 19.03
C GLU A 194 -17.47 -2.15 18.05
N ILE A 195 -17.13 -2.14 16.76
CA ILE A 195 -17.88 -1.41 15.73
C ILE A 195 -19.31 -1.93 15.64
N ALA A 196 -19.50 -3.25 15.64
CA ALA A 196 -20.83 -3.85 15.62
C ALA A 196 -21.63 -3.46 16.87
N TYR A 197 -21.02 -3.48 18.05
CA TYR A 197 -21.65 -3.06 19.30
C TYR A 197 -22.12 -1.61 19.24
N PHE A 198 -21.27 -0.67 18.84
CA PHE A 198 -21.66 0.74 18.73
C PHE A 198 -22.74 0.97 17.67
N THR A 199 -22.69 0.22 16.56
CA THR A 199 -23.73 0.27 15.52
C THR A 199 -25.08 -0.26 16.05
N ILE A 200 -25.06 -1.32 16.85
CA ILE A 200 -26.25 -1.85 17.56
C ILE A 200 -26.81 -0.78 18.52
N GLU A 201 -25.94 -0.17 19.32
CA GLU A 201 -26.34 0.85 20.30
C GLU A 201 -26.94 2.08 19.62
N GLU A 202 -26.35 2.54 18.51
CA GLU A 202 -26.84 3.67 17.73
C GLU A 202 -28.22 3.38 17.11
N VAL A 203 -28.40 2.18 16.55
CA VAL A 203 -29.68 1.77 15.94
C VAL A 203 -30.77 1.53 16.97
N SER A 204 -30.44 0.93 18.11
CA SER A 204 -31.40 0.70 19.20
C SER A 204 -31.87 2.00 19.86
N ARG A 205 -31.09 3.09 19.77
CA ARG A 205 -31.44 4.41 20.29
C ARG A 205 -32.16 5.32 19.29
N LYS A 206 -32.19 4.98 17.99
CA LYS A 206 -32.88 5.78 16.96
C LYS A 206 -34.37 5.39 16.86
N PRO A 207 -35.33 6.30 17.17
CA PRO A 207 -36.75 6.03 16.98
C PRO A 207 -37.08 5.87 15.50
N GLY A 208 -37.87 4.84 15.14
CA GLY A 208 -38.32 4.60 13.75
C GLY A 208 -37.39 3.72 12.90
N THR A 209 -36.40 3.05 13.51
CA THR A 209 -35.55 2.12 12.76
C THR A 209 -36.33 0.86 12.38
N GLY A 210 -36.50 0.63 11.07
CA GLY A 210 -37.29 -0.49 10.55
C GLY A 210 -36.75 -1.87 10.98
N PRO A 211 -37.63 -2.89 11.09
CA PRO A 211 -37.31 -4.21 11.61
C PRO A 211 -36.18 -4.93 10.83
N ASP A 212 -36.05 -4.66 9.53
CA ASP A 212 -35.01 -5.27 8.70
C ASP A 212 -33.58 -4.84 9.07
N LYS A 213 -33.39 -3.58 9.49
CA LYS A 213 -32.09 -3.09 9.97
C LYS A 213 -31.69 -3.73 11.28
N VAL A 214 -32.64 -3.88 12.21
CA VAL A 214 -32.42 -4.57 13.49
C VAL A 214 -32.04 -6.03 13.26
N LYS A 215 -32.71 -6.70 12.32
CA LYS A 215 -32.41 -8.09 11.95
C LYS A 215 -31.03 -8.25 11.30
N ALA A 216 -30.67 -7.38 10.33
CA ALA A 216 -29.37 -7.41 9.68
C ALA A 216 -28.21 -7.23 10.68
N ILE A 217 -28.40 -6.34 11.64
CA ILE A 217 -27.44 -6.07 12.71
C ILE A 217 -27.33 -7.25 13.69
N GLY A 218 -28.46 -7.88 14.05
CA GLY A 218 -28.45 -9.09 14.88
C GLY A 218 -27.72 -10.26 14.23
N VAL A 219 -27.86 -10.42 12.91
CA VAL A 219 -27.10 -11.41 12.13
C VAL A 219 -25.60 -11.09 12.17
N LEU A 220 -25.22 -9.83 11.96
CA LEU A 220 -23.83 -9.37 12.06
C LEU A 220 -23.20 -9.69 13.42
N GLY A 221 -23.89 -9.33 14.51
CA GLY A 221 -23.44 -9.60 15.87
C GLY A 221 -23.22 -11.09 16.12
N LYS A 222 -24.16 -11.94 15.67
CA LYS A 222 -24.03 -13.40 15.78
C LYS A 222 -22.84 -13.93 14.99
N THR A 223 -22.68 -13.54 13.73
CA THR A 223 -21.55 -14.00 12.89
C THR A 223 -20.20 -13.62 13.48
N ILE A 224 -20.11 -12.46 14.15
CA ILE A 224 -18.88 -12.04 14.81
C ILE A 224 -18.57 -12.91 16.05
N VAL A 225 -19.59 -13.24 16.86
CA VAL A 225 -19.42 -14.16 18.00
C VAL A 225 -18.99 -15.53 17.51
N ASP A 226 -19.65 -16.07 16.48
CA ASP A 226 -19.32 -17.36 15.89
C ASP A 226 -17.86 -17.38 15.37
N CYS A 227 -17.40 -16.30 14.71
CA CYS A 227 -16.01 -16.15 14.28
C CYS A 227 -15.02 -16.10 15.47
N HIS A 228 -15.38 -15.42 16.55
CA HIS A 228 -14.54 -15.33 17.74
C HIS A 228 -14.38 -16.67 18.46
N GLU A 229 -15.47 -17.44 18.57
CA GLU A 229 -15.47 -18.78 19.13
C GLU A 229 -14.65 -19.75 18.29
N ALA A 230 -14.82 -19.72 16.96
CA ALA A 230 -14.06 -20.54 16.02
C ALA A 230 -12.56 -20.26 16.11
N LEU A 231 -12.16 -18.99 16.21
CA LEU A 231 -10.74 -18.62 16.34
C LEU A 231 -10.16 -18.93 17.71
N SER A 232 -10.92 -18.75 18.80
CA SER A 232 -10.48 -19.16 20.13
C SER A 232 -10.26 -20.67 20.22
N THR A 233 -11.11 -21.45 19.54
CA THR A 233 -10.98 -22.91 19.47
C THR A 233 -9.77 -23.31 18.62
N SER A 234 -9.52 -22.61 17.51
CA SER A 234 -8.33 -22.80 16.67
C SER A 234 -7.01 -22.48 17.42
N ASP A 235 -6.98 -21.38 18.18
CA ASP A 235 -5.82 -21.01 19.01
C ASP A 235 -5.54 -22.05 20.11
N MET A 236 -6.59 -22.60 20.72
CA MET A 236 -6.44 -23.69 21.69
C MET A 236 -5.87 -24.95 21.02
N ALA A 237 -6.38 -25.34 19.85
CA ALA A 237 -5.89 -26.49 19.10
C ALA A 237 -4.41 -26.32 18.68
N LEU A 238 -4.02 -25.13 18.24
CA LEU A 238 -2.63 -24.82 17.88
C LEU A 238 -1.69 -24.87 19.10
N LYS A 239 -2.13 -24.38 20.26
CA LYS A 239 -1.36 -24.50 21.51
C LYS A 239 -1.17 -25.97 21.93
N ASP A 240 -2.19 -26.79 21.79
CA ASP A 240 -2.08 -28.22 22.08
C ASP A 240 -1.13 -28.93 21.11
N ILE A 241 -1.17 -28.58 19.81
CA ILE A 241 -0.22 -29.09 18.82
C ILE A 241 1.22 -28.66 19.16
N LEU A 242 1.44 -27.38 19.50
CA LEU A 242 2.76 -26.88 19.90
C LEU A 242 3.28 -27.57 21.16
N LYS A 243 2.43 -27.77 22.16
CA LYS A 243 2.77 -28.50 23.39
C LYS A 243 3.11 -29.97 23.10
N ASN A 244 2.40 -30.60 22.16
CA ASN A 244 2.71 -31.95 21.70
C ASN A 244 4.03 -32.01 20.92
N PHE A 245 4.35 -30.99 20.11
CA PHE A 245 5.65 -30.85 19.45
C PHE A 245 6.80 -30.62 20.43
N GLU A 246 6.61 -29.79 21.45
CA GLU A 246 7.59 -29.58 22.53
C GLU A 246 7.83 -30.88 23.30
N ARG A 247 6.76 -31.63 23.61
CA ARG A 247 6.86 -32.93 24.26
C ARG A 247 7.60 -33.95 23.39
N PHE A 248 7.31 -33.99 22.09
CA PHE A 248 8.03 -34.83 21.13
C PHE A 248 9.52 -34.48 21.05
N ARG A 249 9.88 -33.18 21.14
CA ARG A 249 11.29 -32.73 21.17
C ARG A 249 12.01 -33.09 22.47
N MET A 250 11.29 -33.24 23.58
CA MET A 250 11.85 -33.64 24.88
C MET A 250 11.91 -35.16 25.05
N GLU A 251 11.06 -35.91 24.36
CA GLU A 251 11.11 -37.38 24.28
C GLU A 251 12.10 -37.86 23.21
N HIS A 252 13.27 -37.21 23.09
CA HIS A 252 14.41 -37.95 22.58
C HIS A 252 14.77 -38.97 23.68
N PRO A 253 14.56 -40.29 23.47
CA PRO A 253 15.13 -41.25 24.39
C PRO A 253 16.62 -40.91 24.47
N GLN A 254 17.11 -40.74 25.70
CA GLN A 254 18.54 -40.72 26.03
C GLN A 254 19.11 -42.08 25.65
N ILE A 255 19.12 -42.39 24.35
CA ILE A 255 19.88 -43.49 23.80
C ILE A 255 21.30 -42.95 23.88
N PRO A 256 22.15 -43.49 24.77
CA PRO A 256 23.55 -43.12 24.76
C PRO A 256 24.05 -43.29 23.32
N PRO A 257 24.79 -42.32 22.77
CA PRO A 257 25.26 -42.41 21.40
C PRO A 257 25.90 -43.78 21.18
N PRO A 258 25.48 -44.54 20.16
CA PRO A 258 26.00 -45.88 19.94
C PRO A 258 27.52 -45.81 19.85
N ASP A 259 28.20 -46.65 20.63
CA ASP A 259 29.66 -46.70 20.67
C ASP A 259 30.18 -46.90 19.25
N ILE A 260 31.25 -46.20 18.87
CA ILE A 260 31.79 -46.20 17.51
C ILE A 260 32.19 -47.63 17.06
N LYS A 261 32.45 -48.50 18.03
CA LYS A 261 32.72 -49.94 17.85
C LYS A 261 31.51 -50.74 17.36
N MET A 262 30.28 -50.28 17.61
CA MET A 262 29.06 -50.90 17.07
C MET A 262 28.78 -50.50 15.63
N LEU A 263 29.25 -49.31 15.20
CA LEU A 263 29.09 -48.84 13.83
C LEU A 263 30.20 -49.35 12.89
N ALA A 264 31.36 -49.74 13.44
CA ALA A 264 32.46 -50.34 12.69
C ALA A 264 33.23 -51.37 13.54
N PRO A 265 32.87 -52.67 13.49
CA PRO A 265 33.48 -53.72 14.30
C PRO A 265 34.97 -53.99 14.01
N GLY A 266 35.50 -53.50 12.89
CA GLY A 266 36.84 -53.80 12.38
C GLY A 266 37.75 -52.58 12.18
N GLY A 267 37.61 -51.55 13.02
CA GLY A 267 38.42 -50.32 13.10
C GLY A 267 39.50 -50.04 12.04
N ASN A 268 39.36 -48.95 11.29
CA ASN A 268 40.38 -47.91 11.18
C ASN A 268 39.80 -46.63 10.54
N PHE A 269 39.86 -45.50 11.26
CA PHE A 269 39.51 -44.17 10.76
C PHE A 269 40.76 -43.28 10.71
N THR A 270 41.72 -43.67 9.90
CA THR A 270 42.64 -42.72 9.29
C THR A 270 42.79 -43.13 7.83
N GLY A 271 42.51 -42.23 6.90
CA GLY A 271 42.67 -42.44 5.46
C GLY A 271 44.13 -42.57 5.02
N SER A 272 44.96 -43.26 5.80
CA SER A 272 46.34 -43.65 5.52
C SER A 272 46.32 -45.14 5.20
N GLY A 273 46.31 -45.48 3.92
CA GLY A 273 46.26 -46.85 3.42
C GLY A 273 47.45 -47.70 3.87
N VAL A 274 47.32 -48.31 5.05
CA VAL A 274 48.21 -49.36 5.52
C VAL A 274 47.34 -50.57 5.79
N GLU A 275 47.48 -51.60 4.94
CA GLU A 275 46.83 -52.88 5.12
C GLU A 275 47.26 -53.52 6.46
N GLU A 276 46.28 -54.07 7.18
CA GLU A 276 46.54 -54.89 8.36
C GLU A 276 47.38 -56.10 7.96
N LYS A 277 48.59 -56.18 8.53
CA LYS A 277 49.35 -57.43 8.51
C LYS A 277 48.59 -58.47 9.32
N GLN A 278 48.09 -59.49 8.63
CA GLN A 278 47.69 -60.75 9.25
C GLN A 278 48.90 -61.30 10.04
N THR A 279 48.77 -61.33 11.36
CA THR A 279 49.58 -62.22 12.19
C THR A 279 48.73 -63.42 12.57
N GLU A 280 49.00 -64.52 11.87
CA GLU A 280 48.65 -65.88 12.30
C GLU A 280 49.32 -66.18 13.66
N LYS A 281 48.50 -66.47 14.68
CA LYS A 281 48.54 -67.67 15.54
C LYS A 281 47.61 -67.50 16.74
#